data_AF-A0A117NJS2-F1
#
_entry.id   AF-A0A117NJS2-F1
#
_cell.length_a   1.000
_cell.length_b   1.000
_cell.length_c   1.000
_cell.angle_alpha   90.00
_cell.angle_beta   90.00
_cell.angle_gamma   90.00
#
_symmetry.space_group_name_H-M   'P 1'
#
loop_
_entity.id
_entity.type
_entity.pdbx_description
1 polymer ?
#
loop_
_entity_poly.entity_id
_entity_poly.type
_entity_poly.pdbx_seq_one_letter_code
_entity_poly.pdbx_strand_id
1 'polypeptide(L)'
;MNQHSMLKDFIALLFFGILLIAGSWTLLYSLQTQFAEISSAKPLIVLSSFHGYLPGALVALVFMLGYAANRLWRGLHKQPLSADNGKTTAIGVLAGLVLVVIGSFAINTYWDNKAKYAGYQPCPALTLLTNRVTITAWSKNEALCFDNDARRIIVRGTSDEKEKMSQYFHYKEQKMKIYSIEGFVN
;
A
#
# COMPACT_ATOMS: atom_id res chain seq x y z
N MET A 1 22.47 -35.66 -2.90
CA MET A 1 21.52 -34.84 -2.14
C MET A 1 20.36 -35.74 -1.73
N ASN A 2 19.97 -35.77 -0.46
CA ASN A 2 18.91 -36.68 0.02
C ASN A 2 17.55 -36.25 -0.53
N GLN A 3 16.66 -37.19 -0.82
CA GLN A 3 15.29 -36.92 -1.31
C GLN A 3 14.53 -35.91 -0.43
N HIS A 4 14.78 -35.94 0.87
CA HIS A 4 14.26 -34.99 1.84
C HIS A 4 14.72 -33.53 1.61
N SER A 5 15.92 -33.30 1.08
CA SER A 5 16.42 -31.96 0.77
C SER A 5 15.76 -31.36 -0.47
N MET A 6 15.49 -32.18 -1.49
CA MET A 6 14.81 -31.73 -2.71
C MET A 6 13.35 -31.35 -2.44
N LEU A 7 12.65 -32.13 -1.59
CA LEU A 7 11.29 -31.81 -1.18
C LEU A 7 11.21 -30.45 -0.47
N LYS A 8 12.17 -30.14 0.42
CA LYS A 8 12.23 -28.84 1.10
C LYS A 8 12.40 -27.68 0.13
N ASP A 9 13.24 -27.84 -0.89
CA ASP A 9 13.48 -26.79 -1.89
C ASP A 9 12.28 -26.56 -2.78
N PHE A 10 11.57 -27.64 -3.15
CA PHE A 10 10.32 -27.56 -3.89
C PHE A 10 9.23 -26.83 -3.10
N ILE A 11 9.04 -27.17 -1.82
CA ILE A 11 8.10 -26.48 -0.93
C ILE A 11 8.47 -25.00 -0.79
N ALA A 12 9.76 -24.69 -0.60
CA ALA A 12 10.24 -23.32 -0.51
C ALA A 12 9.97 -22.53 -1.80
N LEU A 13 10.18 -23.13 -2.97
CA LEU A 13 9.92 -22.52 -4.27
C LEU A 13 8.42 -22.21 -4.44
N LEU A 14 7.54 -23.15 -4.12
CA LEU A 14 6.10 -22.91 -4.15
C LEU A 14 5.69 -21.80 -3.19
N PHE A 15 6.17 -21.84 -1.95
CA PHE A 15 5.85 -20.85 -0.94
C PHE A 15 6.29 -19.44 -1.34
N PHE A 16 7.56 -19.25 -1.71
CA PHE A 16 8.07 -17.95 -2.15
C PHE A 16 7.44 -17.50 -3.47
N GLY A 17 7.13 -18.43 -4.38
CA GLY A 17 6.42 -18.12 -5.62
C GLY A 17 5.01 -17.59 -5.37
N ILE A 18 4.24 -18.24 -4.51
CA ILE A 18 2.90 -17.78 -4.11
C ILE A 18 2.98 -16.41 -3.44
N LEU A 19 3.91 -16.21 -2.50
CA LEU A 19 4.10 -14.92 -1.84
C LEU A 19 4.49 -13.81 -2.83
N LEU A 20 5.35 -14.10 -3.80
CA LEU A 20 5.75 -13.13 -4.81
C LEU A 20 4.57 -12.72 -5.70
N ILE A 21 3.74 -13.68 -6.12
CA ILE A 21 2.54 -13.41 -6.92
C ILE A 21 1.53 -12.59 -6.09
N ALA A 22 1.21 -13.03 -4.87
CA ALA A 22 0.26 -12.35 -4.00
C ALA A 22 0.72 -10.94 -3.61
N GLY A 23 2.01 -10.77 -3.32
CA GLY A 23 2.60 -9.48 -3.00
C GLY A 23 2.61 -8.53 -4.20
N SER A 24 2.93 -9.03 -5.40
CA SER A 24 2.90 -8.24 -6.63
C SER A 24 1.48 -7.80 -6.99
N TRP A 25 0.51 -8.72 -6.87
CA TRP A 25 -0.91 -8.41 -7.05
C TRP A 25 -1.37 -7.34 -6.06
N THR A 26 -1.03 -7.48 -4.78
CA THR A 26 -1.39 -6.53 -3.72
C THR A 26 -0.76 -5.15 -3.97
N LEU A 27 0.49 -5.10 -4.43
CA LEU A 27 1.16 -3.86 -4.80
C LEU A 27 0.44 -3.17 -5.97
N LEU A 28 0.15 -3.90 -7.05
CA LEU A 28 -0.55 -3.35 -8.21
C LEU A 28 -1.94 -2.84 -7.85
N TYR A 29 -2.72 -3.64 -7.11
CA TYR A 29 -4.03 -3.24 -6.63
C TYR A 29 -3.96 -1.99 -5.75
N SER A 30 -2.98 -1.92 -4.84
CA SER A 30 -2.81 -0.76 -3.97
C SER A 30 -2.41 0.50 -4.76
N LEU A 31 -1.57 0.38 -5.79
CA LEU A 31 -1.20 1.53 -6.62
C LEU A 31 -2.39 2.02 -7.44
N GLN A 32 -3.15 1.11 -8.05
CA GLN A 32 -4.36 1.45 -8.81
C GLN A 32 -5.38 2.18 -7.94
N THR A 33 -5.63 1.67 -6.73
CA THR A 33 -6.58 2.31 -5.80
C THR A 33 -6.12 3.70 -5.37
N GLN A 34 -4.82 3.93 -5.13
CA GLN A 34 -4.32 5.28 -4.82
C GLN A 34 -4.42 6.26 -5.97
N PHE A 35 -4.08 5.82 -7.19
CA PHE A 35 -4.28 6.64 -8.38
C PHE A 35 -5.75 7.02 -8.55
N ALA A 36 -6.65 6.05 -8.38
CA ALA A 36 -8.09 6.28 -8.46
C ALA A 36 -8.55 7.31 -7.41
N GLU A 37 -8.13 7.17 -6.15
CA GLU A 37 -8.50 8.12 -5.08
C GLU A 37 -8.03 9.54 -5.38
N ILE A 38 -6.77 9.74 -5.77
CA ILE A 38 -6.23 11.08 -6.06
C ILE A 38 -6.92 11.69 -7.27
N SER A 39 -7.23 10.88 -8.29
CA SER A 39 -7.94 11.34 -9.50
C SER A 39 -9.44 11.58 -9.29
N SER A 40 -10.05 11.02 -8.24
CA SER A 40 -11.51 11.00 -8.05
C SER A 40 -12.14 12.37 -7.77
N ALA A 41 -11.33 13.42 -7.62
CA ALA A 41 -11.72 14.78 -7.26
C ALA A 41 -12.54 14.93 -5.97
N LYS A 42 -12.73 13.84 -5.20
CA LYS A 42 -13.49 13.79 -3.95
C LYS A 42 -13.03 14.87 -2.97
N PRO A 43 -13.91 15.38 -2.10
CA PRO A 43 -13.55 16.37 -1.10
C PRO A 43 -12.64 15.80 -0.01
N LEU A 44 -12.67 14.48 0.19
CA LEU A 44 -11.86 13.74 1.14
C LEU A 44 -11.39 12.42 0.52
N ILE A 45 -10.10 12.13 0.62
CA ILE A 45 -9.47 10.90 0.16
C ILE A 45 -8.73 10.24 1.31
N VAL A 46 -8.45 8.96 1.15
CA VAL A 46 -7.71 8.17 2.15
C VAL A 46 -6.56 7.46 1.45
N LEU A 47 -5.35 7.79 1.88
CA LEU A 47 -4.10 7.23 1.38
C LEU A 47 -3.53 6.25 2.41
N SER A 48 -2.96 5.15 1.93
CA SER A 48 -2.35 4.12 2.78
C SER A 48 -0.85 4.13 2.57
N SER A 49 -0.02 4.18 3.61
CA SER A 49 1.43 4.13 3.51
C SER A 49 2.01 2.72 3.36
N PHE A 50 1.15 1.68 3.37
CA PHE A 50 1.58 0.28 3.39
C PHE A 50 2.30 -0.17 2.10
N HIS A 51 1.92 0.40 0.96
CA HIS A 51 2.47 0.02 -0.34
C HIS A 51 3.93 0.48 -0.53
N GLY A 52 4.43 1.41 0.28
CA GLY A 52 5.84 1.81 0.24
C GLY A 52 6.81 0.70 0.68
N TYR A 53 6.35 -0.25 1.51
CA TYR A 53 7.18 -1.36 2.00
C TYR A 53 7.27 -2.53 1.00
N LEU A 54 6.25 -2.69 0.14
CA LEU A 54 6.11 -3.88 -0.72
C LEU A 54 7.24 -4.03 -1.76
N PRO A 55 7.72 -2.98 -2.46
CA PRO A 55 8.78 -3.15 -3.46
C PRO A 55 10.06 -3.77 -2.91
N GLY A 56 10.54 -3.33 -1.74
CA GLY A 56 11.72 -3.90 -1.09
C GLY A 56 11.51 -5.36 -0.67
N ALA A 57 10.31 -5.68 -0.15
CA ALA A 57 9.95 -7.05 0.22
C ALA A 57 9.91 -7.98 -1.00
N LEU A 58 9.39 -7.51 -2.14
CA LEU A 58 9.39 -8.26 -3.40
C LEU A 58 10.81 -8.53 -3.91
N VAL A 59 11.72 -7.55 -3.81
CA VAL A 59 13.13 -7.76 -4.15
C VAL A 59 13.75 -8.87 -3.29
N ALA A 60 13.55 -8.84 -1.97
CA ALA A 60 14.03 -9.91 -1.08
C ALA A 60 13.44 -11.28 -1.45
N LEU A 61 12.15 -11.35 -1.78
CA LEU A 61 11.48 -12.59 -2.22
C LEU A 61 12.06 -13.14 -3.52
N VAL A 62 12.41 -12.28 -4.49
CA VAL A 62 13.04 -12.70 -5.75
C VAL A 62 14.39 -13.40 -5.48
N PHE A 63 15.21 -12.87 -4.57
CA PHE A 63 16.49 -13.50 -4.21
C PHE A 63 16.29 -14.84 -3.49
N MET A 64 15.31 -14.93 -2.59
CA MET A 64 14.99 -16.18 -1.90
C MET A 64 14.44 -17.26 -2.85
N LEU A 65 13.56 -16.85 -3.77
CA LEU A 65 13.01 -17.73 -4.81
C LEU A 65 14.10 -18.20 -5.77
N GLY A 66 14.97 -17.29 -6.22
CA GLY A 66 16.12 -17.62 -7.07
C GLY A 66 17.09 -18.58 -6.40
N TYR A 67 17.33 -18.43 -5.10
CA TYR A 67 18.15 -19.35 -4.33
C TYR A 67 17.53 -20.76 -4.27
N ALA A 68 16.24 -20.86 -3.94
CA ALA A 68 15.52 -22.13 -3.91
C ALA A 68 15.52 -22.82 -5.29
N ALA A 69 15.25 -22.06 -6.35
CA ALA A 69 15.27 -22.56 -7.72
C ALA A 69 16.67 -23.05 -8.15
N ASN A 70 17.73 -22.28 -7.89
CA ASN A 70 19.10 -22.67 -8.20
C ASN A 70 19.53 -23.92 -7.41
N ARG A 71 19.16 -24.03 -6.13
CA ARG A 71 19.48 -25.21 -5.31
C ARG A 71 18.75 -26.46 -5.79
N LEU A 72 17.46 -26.34 -6.12
CA LEU A 72 16.67 -27.43 -6.69
C LEU A 72 17.24 -27.88 -8.05
N TRP A 73 17.51 -26.93 -8.95
CA TRP A 73 18.05 -27.19 -10.28
C TRP A 73 19.39 -27.94 -10.22
N ARG A 74 20.33 -27.45 -9.40
CA ARG A 74 21.63 -28.10 -9.20
C ARG A 74 21.49 -29.47 -8.55
N GLY A 75 20.56 -29.62 -7.61
CA GLY A 75 20.22 -30.90 -6.99
C GLY A 75 19.77 -31.95 -8.01
N LEU A 76 18.90 -31.56 -8.94
CA LEU A 76 18.43 -32.41 -10.04
C LEU A 76 19.57 -32.77 -11.01
N HIS A 77 20.46 -31.83 -11.30
CA HIS A 77 21.61 -32.03 -12.19
C HIS A 77 22.86 -32.59 -11.50
N LYS A 78 22.77 -32.94 -10.20
CA LYS A 78 23.90 -33.42 -9.36
C LYS A 78 25.14 -32.52 -9.40
N GLN A 79 24.96 -31.21 -9.61
CA GLN A 79 26.04 -30.23 -9.62
C GLN A 79 26.35 -29.75 -8.20
N PRO A 80 27.62 -29.47 -7.86
CA PRO A 80 27.96 -28.88 -6.57
C PRO A 80 27.38 -27.46 -6.46
N LEU A 81 26.95 -27.09 -5.24
CA LEU A 81 26.64 -25.69 -4.95
C LEU A 81 27.95 -24.93 -4.80
N SER A 82 28.04 -23.78 -5.47
CA SER A 82 29.11 -22.83 -5.18
C SER A 82 28.96 -22.32 -3.75
N ALA A 83 30.08 -22.21 -3.03
CA ALA A 83 30.14 -21.63 -1.69
C ALA A 83 29.62 -20.18 -1.66
N ASP A 84 29.67 -19.47 -2.80
CA ASP A 84 29.25 -18.08 -2.89
C ASP A 84 27.75 -17.88 -3.14
N ASN A 85 27.00 -18.93 -3.50
CA ASN A 85 25.56 -18.80 -3.77
C ASN A 85 24.79 -18.29 -2.54
N GLY A 86 25.20 -18.70 -1.34
CA GLY A 86 24.59 -18.20 -0.09
C GLY A 86 24.90 -16.72 0.17
N LYS A 87 26.09 -16.25 -0.22
CA LYS A 87 26.49 -14.85 -0.04
C LYS A 87 25.68 -13.92 -0.92
N THR A 88 25.50 -14.26 -2.20
CA THR A 88 24.70 -13.44 -3.13
C THR A 88 23.26 -13.31 -2.67
N THR A 89 22.65 -14.41 -2.21
CA THR A 89 21.29 -14.37 -1.65
C THR A 89 21.22 -13.52 -0.38
N ALA A 90 22.19 -13.65 0.53
CA ALA A 90 22.24 -12.85 1.75
C ALA A 90 22.36 -11.34 1.43
N ILE A 91 23.25 -10.97 0.50
CA ILE A 91 23.41 -9.57 0.04
C ILE A 91 22.09 -9.08 -0.58
N GLY A 92 21.46 -9.89 -1.44
CA GLY A 92 20.19 -9.52 -2.07
C GLY A 92 19.04 -9.34 -1.08
N VAL A 93 18.94 -10.19 -0.07
CA VAL A 93 17.94 -10.05 1.01
C VAL A 93 18.22 -8.81 1.85
N LEU A 94 19.48 -8.55 2.21
CA LEU A 94 19.86 -7.33 2.93
C LEU A 94 19.54 -6.07 2.12
N ALA A 95 19.86 -6.07 0.82
CA ALA A 95 19.51 -4.98 -0.08
C ALA A 95 17.99 -4.79 -0.15
N GLY A 96 17.21 -5.87 -0.23
CA GLY A 96 15.75 -5.83 -0.17
C GLY A 96 15.23 -5.20 1.12
N LEU A 97 15.79 -5.57 2.28
CA LEU A 97 15.42 -4.98 3.57
C LEU A 97 15.74 -3.48 3.66
N VAL A 98 16.90 -3.06 3.14
CA VAL A 98 17.24 -1.63 3.04
C VAL A 98 16.24 -0.90 2.13
N LEU A 99 15.87 -1.52 0.99
CA LEU A 99 14.86 -0.98 0.08
C LEU A 99 13.46 -0.93 0.69
N VAL A 100 13.12 -1.77 1.66
CA VAL A 100 11.83 -1.64 2.40
C VAL A 100 11.77 -0.31 3.16
N VAL A 101 12.88 0.07 3.80
CA VAL A 101 12.96 1.32 4.58
C VAL A 101 12.99 2.53 3.65
N ILE A 102 13.89 2.52 2.66
CA ILE A 102 14.03 3.64 1.70
C ILE A 102 12.77 3.77 0.84
N GLY A 103 12.24 2.65 0.34
CA GLY A 103 11.03 2.60 -0.46
C GLY A 103 9.83 3.16 0.29
N SER A 104 9.67 2.83 1.57
CA SER A 104 8.61 3.42 2.40
C SER A 104 8.68 4.94 2.39
N PHE A 105 9.84 5.51 2.67
CA PHE A 105 10.00 6.96 2.69
C PHE A 105 9.77 7.61 1.32
N ALA A 106 10.44 7.09 0.27
CA ALA A 106 10.39 7.68 -1.06
C ALA A 106 8.99 7.60 -1.69
N ILE A 107 8.33 6.44 -1.57
CA ILE A 107 7.01 6.21 -2.16
C ILE A 107 5.94 7.01 -1.40
N ASN A 108 5.97 7.04 -0.07
CA ASN A 108 5.04 7.86 0.69
C ASN A 108 5.21 9.35 0.36
N THR A 109 6.45 9.82 0.26
CA THR A 109 6.74 11.21 -0.14
C THR A 109 6.20 11.52 -1.55
N TYR A 110 6.33 10.59 -2.50
CA TYR A 110 5.78 10.75 -3.84
C TYR A 110 4.26 10.95 -3.82
N TRP A 111 3.54 10.13 -3.05
CA TRP A 111 2.08 10.23 -2.96
C TRP A 111 1.61 11.45 -2.20
N ASP A 112 2.29 11.83 -1.12
CA ASP A 112 2.02 13.07 -0.39
C ASP A 112 2.15 14.28 -1.32
N ASN A 113 3.21 14.31 -2.15
CA ASN A 113 3.41 15.38 -3.11
C ASN A 113 2.33 15.38 -4.20
N LYS A 114 1.89 14.21 -4.68
CA LYS A 114 0.78 14.11 -5.64
C LYS A 114 -0.54 14.59 -5.04
N ALA A 115 -0.82 14.26 -3.79
CA ALA A 115 -2.02 14.71 -3.08
C ALA A 115 -2.00 16.24 -2.90
N LYS A 116 -0.87 16.79 -2.45
CA LYS A 116 -0.68 18.25 -2.33
C LYS A 116 -0.87 18.97 -3.66
N TYR A 117 -0.29 18.44 -4.74
CA TYR A 117 -0.45 19.01 -6.08
C TYR A 117 -1.91 18.97 -6.56
N ALA A 118 -2.69 17.98 -6.13
CA ALA A 118 -4.12 17.90 -6.39
C ALA A 118 -4.98 18.76 -5.42
N GLY A 119 -4.35 19.59 -4.58
CA GLY A 119 -5.00 20.53 -3.67
C GLY A 119 -5.46 19.92 -2.34
N TYR A 120 -5.03 18.70 -2.01
CA TYR A 120 -5.34 18.08 -0.73
C TYR A 120 -4.32 18.47 0.35
N GLN A 121 -4.81 18.62 1.58
CA GLN A 121 -4.02 18.78 2.78
C GLN A 121 -4.23 17.57 3.70
N PRO A 122 -3.20 17.12 4.43
CA PRO A 122 -3.35 16.01 5.36
C PRO A 122 -4.22 16.45 6.54
N CYS A 123 -5.21 15.65 6.91
CA CYS A 123 -5.96 15.90 8.14
C CYS A 123 -5.07 15.66 9.36
N PRO A 124 -5.22 16.45 10.44
CA PRO A 124 -4.46 16.22 11.66
C PRO A 124 -4.67 14.81 12.21
N ALA A 125 -3.62 14.21 12.76
CA ALA A 125 -3.69 12.87 13.31
C ALA A 125 -4.82 12.76 14.36
N LEU A 126 -5.47 11.59 14.44
CA LEU A 126 -6.55 11.28 15.39
C LEU A 126 -7.85 12.10 15.22
N THR A 127 -7.99 12.90 14.17
CA THR A 127 -9.26 13.61 13.90
C THR A 127 -10.30 12.70 13.25
N LEU A 128 -9.93 12.04 12.15
CA LEU A 128 -10.79 11.10 11.42
C LEU A 128 -10.40 9.63 11.65
N LEU A 129 -9.10 9.33 11.56
CA LEU A 129 -8.57 7.96 11.65
C LEU A 129 -7.82 7.80 12.98
N THR A 130 -8.53 7.43 14.05
CA THR A 130 -7.96 7.36 15.41
C THR A 130 -7.14 6.11 15.71
N ASN A 131 -7.19 5.08 14.87
CA ASN A 131 -6.60 3.77 15.20
C ASN A 131 -5.78 3.16 14.05
N ARG A 132 -5.23 3.98 13.16
CA ARG A 132 -4.47 3.53 11.98
C ARG A 132 -3.21 4.35 11.82
N VAL A 133 -2.05 3.71 11.95
CA VAL A 133 -0.73 4.35 11.75
C VAL A 133 -0.33 4.38 10.27
N THR A 134 -0.85 3.44 9.48
CA THR A 134 -0.48 3.27 8.06
C THR A 134 -1.49 3.89 7.10
N ILE A 135 -2.46 4.67 7.58
CA ILE A 135 -3.48 5.29 6.74
C ILE A 135 -3.66 6.74 7.17
N THR A 136 -3.66 7.65 6.19
CA THR A 136 -3.85 9.08 6.40
C THR A 136 -5.04 9.58 5.59
N ALA A 137 -5.87 10.41 6.22
CA ALA A 137 -6.97 11.09 5.57
C ALA A 137 -6.49 12.44 5.03
N TRP A 138 -6.96 12.82 3.85
CA TRP A 138 -6.56 14.04 3.16
C TRP A 138 -7.81 14.75 2.64
N SER A 139 -7.88 16.06 2.81
CA SER A 139 -9.04 16.85 2.38
C SER A 139 -8.63 18.14 1.68
N LYS A 140 -9.48 18.60 0.75
CA LYS A 140 -9.34 19.92 0.13
C LYS A 140 -9.80 21.07 1.03
N ASN A 141 -10.60 20.77 2.06
CA ASN A 141 -11.07 21.74 3.03
C ASN A 141 -10.84 21.19 4.44
N GLU A 142 -10.01 21.87 5.21
CA GLU A 142 -9.63 21.48 6.57
C GLU A 142 -10.85 21.32 7.50
N ALA A 143 -11.93 22.08 7.30
CA ALA A 143 -13.15 21.96 8.09
C ALA A 143 -13.78 20.56 8.01
N LEU A 144 -13.59 19.83 6.91
CA LEU A 144 -14.09 18.46 6.75
C LEU A 144 -13.34 17.45 7.63
N CYS A 145 -12.11 17.75 8.03
CA CYS A 145 -11.33 16.91 8.93
C CYS A 145 -11.90 16.88 10.36
N PHE A 146 -12.67 17.91 10.75
CA PHE A 146 -13.26 18.05 12.08
C PHE A 146 -14.76 17.70 12.13
N ASP A 147 -15.29 17.16 11.04
CA ASP A 147 -16.69 16.76 10.96
C ASP A 147 -16.93 15.48 11.80
N ASN A 148 -17.73 15.62 12.87
CA ASN A 148 -18.05 14.53 13.77
C ASN A 148 -18.82 13.39 13.09
N ASP A 149 -19.65 13.68 12.10
CA ASP A 149 -20.38 12.65 11.34
C ASP A 149 -19.42 11.91 10.42
N ALA A 150 -18.49 12.63 9.78
CA ALA A 150 -17.46 12.01 8.97
C ALA A 150 -16.59 11.06 9.82
N ARG A 151 -16.20 11.48 11.03
CA ARG A 151 -15.44 10.62 11.95
C ARG A 151 -16.18 9.33 12.31
N ARG A 152 -17.51 9.34 12.37
CA ARG A 152 -18.34 8.14 12.63
C ARG A 152 -18.44 7.22 11.41
N ILE A 153 -18.38 7.76 10.20
CA ILE A 153 -18.47 6.99 8.96
C ILE A 153 -17.12 6.33 8.63
N ILE A 154 -15.99 7.02 8.83
CA ILE A 154 -14.66 6.52 8.42
C ILE A 154 -13.82 6.04 9.61
N VAL A 155 -14.18 4.87 10.14
CA VAL A 155 -13.46 4.29 11.29
C VAL A 155 -12.22 3.51 10.85
N ARG A 156 -12.31 2.76 9.74
CA ARG A 156 -11.28 1.82 9.30
C ARG A 156 -10.65 2.19 7.96
N GLY A 157 -11.29 3.05 7.18
CA GLY A 157 -10.89 3.43 5.82
C GLY A 157 -11.22 2.36 4.78
N THR A 158 -12.25 1.52 5.01
CA THR A 158 -12.66 0.49 4.04
C THR A 158 -13.32 1.11 2.82
N SER A 159 -13.36 0.39 1.70
CA SER A 159 -14.01 0.87 0.47
C SER A 159 -15.47 1.29 0.69
N ASP A 160 -16.23 0.53 1.49
CA ASP A 160 -17.62 0.85 1.81
C ASP A 160 -17.76 2.13 2.64
N GLU A 161 -16.85 2.32 3.61
CA GLU A 161 -16.82 3.54 4.43
C GLU A 161 -16.45 4.75 3.58
N LYS A 162 -15.49 4.60 2.66
CA LYS A 162 -15.11 5.67 1.73
C LYS A 162 -16.23 6.04 0.77
N GLU A 163 -17.00 5.06 0.30
CA GLU A 163 -18.16 5.31 -0.57
C GLU A 163 -19.26 6.06 0.19
N LYS A 164 -19.63 5.58 1.38
CA LYS A 164 -20.59 6.27 2.26
C LYS A 164 -20.14 7.69 2.59
N MET A 165 -18.84 7.89 2.80
CA MET A 165 -18.26 9.21 3.04
C MET A 165 -18.44 10.15 1.84
N SER A 166 -18.13 9.65 0.65
CA SER A 166 -18.28 10.40 -0.59
C SER A 166 -19.74 10.84 -0.80
N GLN A 167 -20.69 9.94 -0.53
CA GLN A 167 -22.13 10.21 -0.62
C GLN A 167 -22.57 11.24 0.43
N TYR A 168 -22.12 11.10 1.68
CA TYR A 168 -22.39 12.06 2.75
C TYR A 168 -21.95 13.47 2.38
N PHE A 169 -20.71 13.64 1.89
CA PHE A 169 -20.20 14.95 1.50
C PHE A 169 -20.91 15.51 0.27
N HIS A 170 -21.23 14.68 -0.72
CA HIS A 170 -22.00 15.13 -1.89
C HIS A 170 -23.38 15.65 -1.48
N TYR A 171 -24.09 14.93 -0.61
CA TYR A 171 -25.37 15.38 -0.05
C TYR A 171 -25.24 16.69 0.73
N LYS A 172 -24.20 16.81 1.56
CA LYS A 172 -23.95 18.01 2.37
C LYS A 172 -23.64 19.23 1.50
N GLU A 173 -22.85 19.06 0.44
CA GLU A 173 -22.52 20.13 -0.51
C GLU A 173 -23.77 20.61 -1.26
N GLN A 174 -24.63 19.68 -1.73
CA GLN A 174 -25.89 20.03 -2.37
C GLN A 174 -26.81 20.82 -1.43
N LYS A 175 -26.94 20.36 -0.18
CA LYS A 175 -27.76 21.02 0.84
C LYS A 175 -27.28 22.44 1.14
N MET A 176 -25.95 22.64 1.24
CA MET A 176 -25.39 23.99 1.45
C MET A 176 -25.61 24.92 0.24
N LYS A 177 -25.52 24.41 -1.00
CA LYS A 177 -25.82 25.20 -2.20
C LYS A 177 -27.28 25.67 -2.22
N ILE A 178 -28.23 24.82 -1.84
CA ILE A 178 -29.65 25.17 -1.77
C ILE A 178 -29.89 26.31 -0.77
N TYR A 179 -29.37 26.19 0.45
CA TYR A 179 -29.51 27.26 1.46
C TYR A 179 -28.82 28.57 1.07
N SER A 180 -27.70 28.51 0.35
CA SER A 180 -27.03 29.71 -0.14
C SER A 180 -27.84 30.44 -1.22
N ILE A 181 -28.69 29.73 -1.97
CA ILE A 181 -29.57 30.34 -2.98
C ILE A 181 -30.79 30.95 -2.29
N GLU A 182 -31.42 30.23 -1.35
CA GLU A 182 -32.57 30.74 -0.61
C GLU A 182 -32.22 31.93 0.30
N GLY A 183 -31.03 31.95 0.88
CA GLY A 183 -30.53 33.09 1.67
C GLY A 183 -30.15 34.33 0.84
N PHE A 184 -30.09 34.23 -0.49
CA PHE A 184 -29.84 35.35 -1.41
C PHE A 184 -31.13 35.92 -2.01
N VAL A 185 -32.26 35.20 -1.83
CA VAL A 185 -33.59 35.57 -2.36
C VAL A 185 -34.44 36.29 -1.30
N ASN A 186 -33.98 36.36 -0.05
CA ASN A 186 -34.52 37.20 1.02
C ASN A 186 -33.61 38.39 1.30
#